data_AF-V8CK68-F1
#
_entry.id   AF-V8CK68-F1
#
_cell.length_a   1.000
_cell.length_b   1.000
_cell.length_c   1.000
_cell.angle_alpha   90.00
_cell.angle_beta   90.00
_cell.angle_gamma   90.00
#
_symmetry.space_group_name_H-M   'P 1'
#
loop_
_entity.id
_entity.type
_entity.pdbx_description
1 polymer ?
#
loop_
_entity_poly.entity_id
_entity_poly.type
_entity_poly.pdbx_seq_one_letter_code
_entity_poly.pdbx_strand_id
1 'polypeptide(L)'
;MIAQFDKLIKAQEQKLSLCEQHIVRYNNDIAAKQSQVNGLISQIAQMSLPKAGDFSVFLQANAKKRAFIFEIDSLQEQIAKDKARIQELEQEYRLLCIEFEKLKHIRERERENLVKTLKQKERRELDEVAILLHKKELL
;
A
#
# COMPACT_ATOMS: atom_id res chain seq x y z
N MET A 1 19.25 16.12 14.77
CA MET A 1 19.40 15.49 13.44
C MET A 1 18.68 14.14 13.40
N ILE A 2 19.12 13.12 14.17
CA ILE A 2 18.49 11.79 14.22
C ILE A 2 16.97 11.81 14.50
N ALA A 3 16.53 12.59 15.49
CA ALA A 3 15.10 12.72 15.82
C ALA A 3 14.24 13.35 14.69
N GLN A 4 14.84 14.07 13.74
CA GLN A 4 14.14 14.57 12.56
C GLN A 4 13.97 13.46 11.52
N PHE A 5 14.99 12.61 11.32
CA PHE A 5 14.87 11.41 10.47
C PHE A 5 13.87 10.41 11.01
N ASP A 6 13.79 10.22 12.32
CA ASP A 6 12.76 9.34 12.91
C ASP A 6 11.33 9.82 12.63
N LYS A 7 11.10 11.14 12.60
CA LYS A 7 9.80 11.70 12.19
C LYS A 7 9.51 11.44 10.72
N LEU A 8 10.51 11.58 9.85
CA LEU A 8 10.37 11.33 8.41
C LEU A 8 10.12 9.85 8.11
N ILE A 9 10.83 8.95 8.77
CA ILE A 9 10.64 7.49 8.65
C ILE A 9 9.21 7.12 9.08
N LYS A 10 8.74 7.62 10.23
CA LYS A 10 7.36 7.38 10.68
C LYS A 10 6.31 7.91 9.69
N ALA A 11 6.52 9.10 9.14
CA ALA A 11 5.62 9.65 8.13
C ALA A 11 5.59 8.78 6.86
N GLN A 12 6.72 8.21 6.47
CA GLN A 12 6.81 7.31 5.32
C GLN A 12 6.16 5.95 5.59
N GLU A 13 6.30 5.39 6.80
CA GLU A 13 5.57 4.17 7.22
C GLU A 13 4.06 4.37 7.15
N GLN A 14 3.56 5.54 7.58
CA GLN A 14 2.15 5.87 7.48
C GLN A 14 1.68 5.91 6.02
N LYS A 15 2.46 6.51 5.11
CA LYS A 15 2.14 6.53 3.68
C LYS A 15 2.11 5.12 3.07
N LEU A 16 3.09 4.29 3.40
CA LEU A 16 3.13 2.88 2.96
C LEU A 16 1.88 2.13 3.43
N SER A 17 1.53 2.26 4.71
CA SER A 17 0.34 1.61 5.27
C SER A 17 -0.96 2.10 4.61
N LEU A 18 -1.09 3.39 4.35
CA LEU A 18 -2.26 3.93 3.62
C LEU A 18 -2.34 3.35 2.21
N CYS A 19 -1.22 3.26 1.49
CA CYS A 19 -1.18 2.69 0.15
C CYS A 19 -1.61 1.21 0.15
N GLU A 20 -1.14 0.42 1.11
CA GLU A 20 -1.56 -0.98 1.30
C GLU A 20 -3.06 -1.09 1.59
N GLN A 21 -3.58 -0.25 2.49
CA GLN A 21 -5.02 -0.22 2.80
C GLN A 21 -5.86 0.10 1.57
N HIS A 22 -5.41 1.04 0.72
CA HIS A 22 -6.08 1.33 -0.53
C HIS A 22 -6.08 0.14 -1.49
N ILE A 23 -4.95 -0.53 -1.66
CA ILE A 23 -4.86 -1.74 -2.51
C ILE A 23 -5.81 -2.84 -2.00
N VAL A 24 -5.82 -3.11 -0.70
CA VAL A 24 -6.72 -4.10 -0.09
C VAL A 24 -8.18 -3.73 -0.30
N ARG A 25 -8.54 -2.45 -0.15
CA ARG A 25 -9.90 -1.97 -0.40
C ARG A 25 -10.33 -2.23 -1.85
N TYR A 26 -9.51 -1.85 -2.84
CA TYR A 26 -9.83 -2.10 -4.24
C TYR A 26 -9.96 -3.59 -4.56
N ASN A 27 -9.11 -4.44 -3.97
CA ASN A 27 -9.22 -5.90 -4.12
C ASN A 27 -10.55 -6.44 -3.58
N ASN A 28 -10.99 -5.96 -2.42
CA ASN A 28 -12.28 -6.34 -1.85
C ASN A 28 -13.44 -5.85 -2.73
N ASP A 29 -13.36 -4.62 -3.24
CA ASP A 29 -14.36 -4.05 -4.14
C ASP A 29 -14.44 -4.83 -5.46
N ILE A 30 -13.31 -5.25 -6.02
CA ILE A 30 -13.25 -6.13 -7.20
C ILE A 30 -13.91 -7.47 -6.89
N ALA A 31 -13.56 -8.11 -5.77
CA ALA A 31 -14.14 -9.39 -5.38
C ALA A 31 -15.67 -9.32 -5.24
N ALA A 32 -16.17 -8.24 -4.64
CA ALA A 32 -17.61 -8.00 -4.51
C ALA A 32 -18.29 -7.83 -5.89
N LYS A 33 -17.73 -7.01 -6.78
CA LYS A 33 -18.25 -6.83 -8.16
C LYS A 33 -18.20 -8.12 -8.96
N GLN A 34 -17.14 -8.92 -8.81
CA GLN A 34 -16.99 -10.22 -9.46
C GLN A 34 -18.09 -11.20 -9.00
N SER A 35 -18.40 -11.19 -7.70
CA SER A 35 -19.51 -11.97 -7.14
C SER A 35 -20.87 -11.55 -7.71
N GLN A 36 -21.10 -10.24 -7.86
CA GLN A 36 -22.31 -9.71 -8.49
C GLN A 36 -22.43 -10.16 -9.96
N VAL A 37 -21.35 -10.08 -10.73
CA VAL A 37 -21.30 -10.57 -12.13
C VAL A 37 -21.67 -12.05 -12.19
N ASN A 38 -21.09 -12.89 -11.31
CA ASN A 38 -21.41 -14.32 -11.26
C ASN A 38 -22.89 -14.58 -10.90
N GLY A 39 -23.45 -13.74 -10.02
CA GLY A 39 -24.86 -13.77 -9.66
C GLY A 39 -25.77 -13.45 -10.85
N LEU A 40 -25.46 -12.39 -11.61
CA LEU A 40 -26.20 -12.02 -12.82
C LEU A 40 -26.10 -13.08 -13.91
N ILE A 41 -24.92 -13.66 -14.11
CA ILE A 41 -24.72 -14.77 -15.07
C ILE A 41 -25.59 -15.97 -14.68
N SER A 42 -25.63 -16.32 -13.39
CA SER A 42 -26.46 -17.42 -12.88
C SER A 42 -27.95 -17.13 -13.07
N GLN A 43 -28.40 -15.89 -12.86
CA GLN A 43 -29.77 -15.48 -13.12
C GLN A 43 -30.12 -15.60 -14.60
N ILE A 44 -29.24 -15.16 -15.51
CA ILE A 44 -29.43 -15.33 -16.97
C ILE A 44 -29.53 -16.82 -17.33
N ALA A 45 -28.69 -17.68 -16.75
CA ALA A 45 -28.69 -19.10 -17.03
C ALA A 45 -29.99 -19.81 -16.57
N GLN A 46 -30.58 -19.33 -15.47
CA GLN A 46 -31.87 -19.82 -14.95
C GLN A 46 -33.08 -19.26 -15.69
N MET A 47 -32.92 -18.19 -16.49
CA MET A 47 -34.02 -17.64 -17.29
C MET A 47 -34.41 -18.61 -18.41
N SER A 48 -35.62 -19.15 -18.32
CA SER A 48 -36.25 -19.87 -19.41
C SER A 48 -36.97 -18.89 -20.34
N LEU A 49 -36.68 -18.97 -21.64
CA LEU A 49 -37.45 -18.24 -22.64
C LEU A 49 -38.80 -18.96 -22.86
N PRO A 50 -39.91 -18.23 -22.92
CA PRO A 50 -41.21 -18.83 -23.21
C PRO A 50 -41.16 -19.45 -24.61
N LYS A 51 -41.41 -20.76 -24.70
CA LYS A 51 -41.44 -21.52 -25.96
C LYS A 51 -42.80 -21.45 -26.67
N ALA A 52 -43.82 -20.98 -25.96
CA ALA A 52 -45.18 -20.73 -26.43
C ALA A 52 -45.82 -19.67 -25.53
N GLY A 53 -46.82 -18.94 -26.05
CA GLY A 53 -47.55 -17.90 -25.32
C GLY A 53 -47.54 -16.55 -26.02
N ASP A 54 -48.00 -15.51 -25.31
CA ASP A 54 -48.08 -14.14 -25.82
C ASP A 54 -46.67 -13.58 -26.14
N PHE A 55 -46.55 -12.97 -27.33
CA PHE A 55 -45.34 -12.32 -27.80
C PHE A 55 -44.84 -11.22 -26.83
N SER A 56 -45.75 -10.57 -26.10
CA SER A 56 -45.37 -9.58 -25.08
C SER A 56 -44.48 -10.17 -23.98
N VAL A 57 -44.71 -11.43 -23.59
CA VAL A 57 -43.94 -12.13 -22.55
C VAL A 57 -42.54 -12.45 -23.04
N PHE A 58 -42.40 -12.85 -24.31
CA PHE A 58 -41.10 -13.03 -24.94
C PHE A 58 -40.30 -11.72 -24.98
N LEU A 59 -40.93 -10.62 -25.36
CA LEU A 59 -40.28 -9.31 -25.43
C LEU A 59 -39.77 -8.86 -24.06
N GLN A 60 -40.58 -9.03 -23.01
CA GLN A 60 -40.19 -8.71 -21.63
C GLN A 60 -39.01 -9.56 -21.14
N ALA A 61 -39.03 -10.88 -21.39
CA ALA A 61 -37.93 -11.77 -21.02
C ALA A 61 -36.62 -11.38 -21.72
N ASN A 62 -36.69 -11.03 -23.01
CA ASN A 62 -35.53 -10.59 -23.78
C ASN A 62 -35.01 -9.22 -23.33
N ALA A 63 -35.90 -8.27 -23.00
CA ALA A 63 -35.51 -6.98 -22.44
C ALA A 63 -34.79 -7.13 -21.09
N LYS A 64 -35.30 -8.00 -20.21
CA LYS A 64 -34.66 -8.31 -18.92
C LYS A 64 -33.27 -8.92 -19.11
N LYS A 65 -33.12 -9.87 -20.05
CA LYS A 65 -31.82 -10.47 -20.37
C LYS A 65 -30.82 -9.42 -20.85
N ARG A 66 -31.26 -8.51 -21.74
CA ARG A 66 -30.41 -7.40 -22.22
C ARG A 66 -29.99 -6.47 -21.09
N ALA A 67 -30.89 -6.16 -20.16
CA ALA A 67 -30.56 -5.33 -18.99
C ALA A 67 -29.46 -5.98 -18.13
N PHE A 68 -29.55 -7.30 -17.87
CA PHE A 68 -28.50 -8.01 -17.13
C PHE A 68 -27.15 -8.03 -17.86
N ILE A 69 -27.14 -8.20 -19.19
CA ILE A 69 -25.91 -8.14 -19.98
C ILE A 69 -25.27 -6.75 -19.86
N PHE A 70 -26.06 -5.69 -20.00
CA PHE A 70 -25.57 -4.32 -19.84
C PHE A 70 -24.98 -4.07 -18.45
N GLU A 71 -25.63 -4.58 -17.41
CA GLU A 71 -25.15 -4.47 -16.03
C GLU A 71 -23.82 -5.23 -15.83
N ILE A 72 -23.70 -6.43 -16.41
CA ILE A 72 -22.45 -7.20 -16.41
C ILE A 72 -21.32 -6.41 -17.08
N ASP A 73 -21.57 -5.84 -18.26
CA ASP A 73 -20.57 -5.08 -19.01
C ASP A 73 -20.10 -3.85 -18.20
N SER A 74 -21.04 -3.13 -17.57
CA SER A 74 -20.74 -2.00 -16.68
C SER A 74 -19.89 -2.41 -15.47
N LEU A 75 -20.23 -3.53 -14.82
CA LEU A 75 -19.45 -4.05 -13.68
C LEU A 75 -18.04 -4.49 -14.12
N GLN A 76 -17.90 -5.09 -15.30
CA GLN A 76 -16.61 -5.48 -15.84
C GLN A 76 -15.73 -4.26 -16.17
N GLU A 77 -16.30 -3.18 -16.70
CA GLU A 77 -15.59 -1.93 -16.93
C GLU A 77 -15.09 -1.33 -15.61
N GLN A 78 -15.93 -1.33 -14.56
CA GLN A 78 -15.53 -0.87 -13.23
C GLN A 78 -14.41 -1.72 -12.63
N ILE A 79 -14.47 -3.05 -12.76
CA ILE A 79 -13.40 -3.96 -12.33
C ILE A 79 -12.09 -3.63 -13.07
N ALA A 80 -12.15 -3.35 -14.37
CA ALA A 80 -10.95 -2.97 -15.14
C ALA A 80 -10.34 -1.66 -14.63
N LYS A 81 -11.17 -0.65 -14.32
CA LYS A 81 -10.73 0.62 -13.73
C LYS A 81 -10.08 0.42 -12.36
N ASP A 82 -10.70 -0.38 -11.48
CA ASP A 82 -10.15 -0.68 -10.16
C ASP A 82 -8.80 -1.41 -10.26
N LYS A 83 -8.66 -2.35 -11.21
CA LYS A 83 -7.38 -3.03 -11.47
C LYS A 83 -6.29 -2.08 -11.96
N ALA A 84 -6.63 -1.16 -12.87
CA ALA A 84 -5.68 -0.14 -13.31
C ALA A 84 -5.24 0.74 -12.13
N ARG A 85 -6.16 1.11 -11.24
CA ARG A 85 -5.83 1.89 -10.05
C ARG A 85 -4.94 1.14 -9.07
N ILE A 86 -5.14 -0.17 -8.89
CA ILE A 86 -4.23 -1.02 -8.10
C ILE A 86 -2.82 -0.97 -8.69
N GLN A 87 -2.67 -1.10 -10.02
CA GLN A 87 -1.35 -1.05 -10.65
C GLN A 87 -0.63 0.28 -10.41
N GLU A 88 -1.35 1.40 -10.44
CA GLU A 88 -0.80 2.72 -10.10
C GLU A 88 -0.34 2.76 -8.64
N LEU A 89 -1.17 2.26 -7.71
CA LEU A 89 -0.84 2.20 -6.29
C LEU A 89 0.35 1.29 -5.99
N GLU A 90 0.49 0.17 -6.70
CA GLU A 90 1.66 -0.71 -6.56
C GLU A 90 2.96 -0.04 -7.03
N GLN A 91 2.89 0.78 -8.07
CA GLN A 91 4.03 1.59 -8.51
C GLN A 91 4.39 2.66 -7.48
N GLU A 92 3.38 3.36 -6.96
CA GLU A 92 3.56 4.35 -5.89
C GLU A 92 4.18 3.71 -4.64
N TYR A 93 3.65 2.56 -4.22
CA TYR A 93 4.16 1.78 -3.10
C TYR A 93 5.64 1.44 -3.28
N ARG A 94 6.05 0.97 -4.46
CA ARG A 94 7.46 0.68 -4.76
C ARG A 94 8.35 1.90 -4.60
N LEU A 95 7.92 3.06 -5.10
CA LEU A 95 8.67 4.30 -4.95
C LEU A 95 8.80 4.71 -3.48
N LEU A 96 7.70 4.62 -2.72
CA LEU A 96 7.69 4.89 -1.29
C LEU A 96 8.63 3.96 -0.50
N CYS A 97 8.71 2.67 -0.87
CA CYS A 97 9.65 1.73 -0.27
C CYS A 97 11.11 2.11 -0.53
N ILE A 98 11.44 2.52 -1.76
CA ILE A 98 12.80 2.96 -2.11
C ILE A 98 13.19 4.18 -1.26
N GLU A 99 12.29 5.15 -1.13
CA GLU A 99 12.50 6.33 -0.29
C GLU A 99 12.65 5.98 1.19
N PHE A 100 11.81 5.07 1.69
CA PHE A 100 11.88 4.58 3.06
C PHE A 100 13.25 3.96 3.38
N GLU A 101 13.72 3.06 2.52
CA GLU A 101 15.04 2.42 2.71
C GLU A 101 16.19 3.43 2.61
N LYS A 102 16.10 4.42 1.70
CA LYS A 102 17.08 5.51 1.65
C LYS A 102 17.14 6.28 2.97
N LEU A 103 16.00 6.66 3.54
CA LEU A 103 15.93 7.38 4.81
C LEU A 103 16.51 6.56 5.97
N LYS A 104 16.20 5.26 6.00
CA LYS A 104 16.73 4.32 6.98
C LYS A 104 18.25 4.20 6.91
N HIS A 105 18.80 4.08 5.70
CA HIS A 105 20.25 4.07 5.48
C HIS A 105 20.94 5.38 5.91
N ILE A 106 20.34 6.53 5.61
CA ILE A 106 20.88 7.83 6.02
C ILE A 106 20.90 7.93 7.55
N ARG A 107 19.78 7.59 8.21
CA ARG A 107 19.69 7.58 9.68
C ARG A 107 20.75 6.68 10.31
N GLU A 108 20.96 5.49 9.76
CA GLU A 108 21.95 4.55 10.28
C GLU A 108 23.36 5.11 10.19
N ARG A 109 23.71 5.73 9.06
CA ARG A 109 25.02 6.40 8.88
C ARG A 109 25.20 7.56 9.87
N GLU A 110 24.16 8.37 10.11
CA GLU A 110 24.24 9.43 11.12
C GLU A 110 24.44 8.88 12.53
N ARG A 111 23.76 7.77 12.86
CA ARG A 111 23.91 7.08 14.14
C ARG A 111 25.35 6.60 14.32
N GLU A 112 25.93 5.94 13.32
CA GLU A 112 27.32 5.48 13.36
C GLU A 112 28.30 6.64 13.54
N ASN A 113 28.08 7.75 12.82
CA ASN A 113 28.91 8.94 12.94
C ASN A 113 28.85 9.53 14.36
N LEU A 114 27.65 9.64 14.93
CA LEU A 114 27.47 10.10 16.30
C LEU A 114 28.21 9.21 17.31
N VAL A 115 28.10 7.88 17.17
CA VAL A 115 28.82 6.93 18.03
C VAL A 115 30.34 7.09 17.88
N LYS A 116 30.85 7.28 16.66
CA LYS A 116 32.29 7.53 16.42
C LYS A 116 32.75 8.82 17.09
N THR A 117 31.99 9.90 16.96
CA THR A 117 32.31 11.19 17.59
C THR A 117 32.31 11.09 19.11
N LEU A 118 31.32 10.41 19.71
CA LEU A 118 31.26 10.20 21.15
C LEU A 118 32.46 9.38 21.66
N LYS A 119 32.82 8.29 20.99
CA LYS A 119 33.99 7.47 21.34
C LYS A 119 35.30 8.25 21.22
N GLN A 120 35.44 9.12 20.22
CA GLN A 120 36.61 9.99 20.09
C GLN A 120 36.69 11.02 21.21
N LYS A 121 35.55 11.59 21.62
CA LYS A 121 35.48 12.55 22.73
C LYS A 121 35.84 11.88 24.05
N GLU A 122 35.26 10.71 24.32
CA GLU A 122 35.54 9.91 25.51
C GLU A 122 37.03 9.54 25.62
N ARG A 123 37.66 9.11 24.52
CA ARG A 123 39.11 8.84 24.50
C ARG A 123 39.95 10.07 24.87
N ARG A 124 39.64 11.23 24.29
CA ARG A 124 40.36 12.48 24.60
C ARG A 124 40.21 12.86 26.07
N GLU A 125 38.99 12.75 26.61
CA GLU A 125 38.72 13.03 28.03
C GLU A 125 39.49 12.08 28.94
N LEU A 126 39.56 10.79 28.61
CA LEU A 126 40.35 9.80 29.37
C LEU A 126 41.86 10.09 29.31
N ASP A 127 42.38 10.46 28.13
CA ASP A 127 43.79 10.82 27.97
C ASP A 127 44.13 12.07 28.80
N GLU A 128 43.26 13.08 28.81
CA GLU A 128 43.41 14.29 29.64
C GLU A 128 43.41 13.96 31.14
N VAL A 129 42.50 13.10 31.60
CA VAL A 129 42.45 12.64 33.00
C VAL A 129 43.71 11.86 33.37
N ALA A 130 44.20 10.98 32.49
CA ALA A 130 45.43 10.22 32.72
C ALA A 130 46.65 11.14 32.86
N ILE A 131 46.77 12.16 32.00
CA ILE A 131 47.84 13.16 32.08
C ILE A 131 47.77 13.95 33.40
N LEU A 132 46.57 14.35 33.82
CA LEU A 132 46.37 15.08 35.08
C LEU A 132 46.75 14.23 36.30
N LEU A 133 46.35 12.95 36.32
CA LEU A 133 46.71 12.01 37.38
C LEU A 133 48.22 11.81 37.45
N HIS A 134 48.87 11.55 36.31
CA HIS A 134 50.32 11.34 36.26
C HIS A 134 51.11 12.57 36.72
N LYS A 135 50.69 13.78 36.30
CA LYS A 135 51.31 15.03 36.76
C LYS A 135 51.17 15.26 38.27
N LYS A 136 50.11 14.74 38.89
CA LYS A 136 49.85 14.87 40.32
C LYS A 136 50.66 13.89 41.16
N GLU A 137 51.07 12.74 40.60
CA GLU A 137 51.96 11.77 41.25
C GLU A 137 53.44 12.17 41.20
N LEU A 138 53.81 13.06 40.28
CA LEU A 138 55.18 13.57 40.10
C LEU A 138 55.50 14.84 40.94
N LEU A 139 54.51 15.38 41.65
CA LEU A 139 54.63 16.52 42.58
C LEU A 139 54.58 16.03 44.03
#